data_AF-A0A7J9VSB6-F1
#
_entry.id   AF-A0A7J9VSB6-F1
#
_cell.length_a   1.000
_cell.length_b   1.000
_cell.length_c   1.000
_cell.angle_alpha   90.00
_cell.angle_beta   90.00
_cell.angle_gamma   90.00
#
_symmetry.space_group_name_H-M   'P 1'
#
loop_
_entity.id
_entity.type
_entity.pdbx_description
1 polymer ?
#
loop_
_entity_poly.entity_id
_entity_poly.type
_entity_poly.pdbx_seq_one_letter_code
_entity_poly.pdbx_strand_id
1 'polypeptide(L)'
;MGAVATAPRTEFSLRQRLAHVEQGLFVFGMTIALCVVGALTTDGFLSLNNLSSILQLSVTFGILGIAAAIVILGKGLDLSLAAVAIVTAQVTLELMRRDLSEGRAILLVVLFALVIGLVNGFVVAFVEVPALFTTLATGQLVLGGVLVLFLEENIYSLPEGSAIAVLTDGSILGVPRAVLVGALVFLLGWLFISYTSVGRLIRAMGDNFDTARAMGAPVRPLQVLTYVVAALLAAFAGYVMISTENSVETTGTAFDPLLFTAVTVAVIGGVSLSGGKGTLLGVLAGTLFVGVLNNLLVLHSFSTATQDIVRGALLLAAIALDAWLHPRDEETAKTDEL
;
A
#
# COMPACT_ATOMS: atom_id res chain seq x y z
N MET A 1 -18.74 -35.00 -38.21
CA MET A 1 -17.46 -34.80 -37.49
C MET A 1 -17.36 -33.33 -37.15
N GLY A 2 -17.68 -32.97 -35.91
CA GLY A 2 -17.78 -31.57 -35.46
C GLY A 2 -16.40 -30.99 -35.16
N ALA A 3 -16.12 -29.82 -35.73
CA ALA A 3 -14.91 -29.08 -35.48
C ALA A 3 -14.90 -28.56 -34.04
N VAL A 4 -13.89 -28.95 -33.26
CA VAL A 4 -13.61 -28.41 -31.93
C VAL A 4 -13.16 -26.96 -32.12
N ALA A 5 -14.01 -26.01 -31.74
CA ALA A 5 -13.63 -24.61 -31.67
C ALA A 5 -12.61 -24.43 -30.55
N THR A 6 -11.34 -24.26 -30.91
CA THR A 6 -10.28 -23.92 -29.98
C THR A 6 -10.48 -22.49 -29.50
N ALA A 7 -10.70 -22.29 -28.20
CA ALA A 7 -10.78 -20.97 -27.59
C ALA A 7 -9.52 -20.14 -27.92
N PRO A 8 -9.64 -18.84 -28.23
CA PRO A 8 -8.49 -17.99 -28.50
C PRO A 8 -7.63 -17.94 -27.24
N ARG A 9 -6.36 -18.36 -27.37
CA ARG A 9 -5.34 -18.11 -26.34
C ARG A 9 -5.21 -16.60 -26.22
N THR A 10 -5.41 -16.05 -25.03
CA THR A 10 -5.14 -14.64 -24.72
C THR A 10 -3.63 -14.41 -24.79
N GLU A 11 -3.10 -14.28 -26.00
CA GLU A 11 -1.77 -13.73 -26.22
C GLU A 11 -1.84 -12.25 -25.83
N PHE A 12 -1.39 -11.94 -24.61
CA PHE A 12 -1.10 -10.56 -24.23
C PHE A 12 -0.24 -9.92 -25.32
N SER A 13 -0.79 -8.94 -26.04
CA SER A 13 -0.06 -8.30 -27.13
C SER A 13 1.24 -7.70 -26.56
N LEU A 14 2.37 -7.93 -27.24
CA LEU A 14 3.67 -7.38 -26.84
C LEU A 14 3.61 -5.86 -26.60
N ARG A 15 2.73 -5.15 -27.30
CA ARG A 15 2.46 -3.72 -27.13
C ARG A 15 1.93 -3.35 -25.73
N GLN A 16 1.03 -4.14 -25.15
CA GLN A 16 0.51 -3.90 -23.80
C GLN A 16 1.57 -4.19 -22.73
N ARG A 17 2.44 -5.19 -22.96
CA ARG A 17 3.58 -5.45 -22.07
C ARG A 17 4.62 -4.32 -22.13
N LEU A 18 4.86 -3.76 -23.31
CA LEU A 18 5.77 -2.63 -23.50
C LEU A 18 5.24 -1.34 -22.84
N ALA A 19 3.95 -1.02 -22.99
CA ALA A 19 3.35 0.17 -22.37
C ALA A 19 3.46 0.18 -20.82
N HIS A 20 3.32 -0.97 -20.16
CA HIS A 20 3.49 -1.07 -18.71
C HIS A 20 4.97 -0.99 -18.25
N VAL A 21 5.90 -1.48 -19.07
CA VAL A 21 7.34 -1.33 -18.81
C VAL A 21 7.77 0.12 -19.00
N GLU A 22 7.18 0.85 -19.95
CA GLU A 22 7.42 2.27 -20.19
C GLU A 22 6.98 3.15 -19.01
N GLN A 23 5.84 2.87 -18.36
CA GLN A 23 5.41 3.61 -17.16
C GLN A 23 6.31 3.38 -15.95
N GLY A 24 6.70 2.14 -15.66
CA GLY A 24 7.65 1.86 -14.56
C GLY A 24 9.00 2.53 -14.79
N LEU A 25 9.47 2.54 -16.04
CA LEU A 25 10.72 3.20 -16.43
C LEU A 25 10.60 4.73 -16.34
N PHE A 26 9.46 5.30 -16.69
CA PHE A 26 9.18 6.73 -16.52
C PHE A 26 9.27 7.16 -15.06
N VAL A 27 8.63 6.44 -14.14
CA VAL A 27 8.68 6.73 -12.70
C VAL A 27 10.09 6.55 -12.14
N PHE A 28 10.81 5.53 -12.60
CA PHE A 28 12.22 5.35 -12.25
C PHE A 28 13.08 6.52 -12.74
N GLY A 29 12.84 7.00 -13.97
CA GLY A 29 13.46 8.21 -14.51
C GLY A 29 13.18 9.46 -13.68
N MET A 30 11.93 9.66 -13.25
CA MET A 30 11.56 10.74 -12.32
C MET A 30 12.26 10.61 -10.96
N THR A 31 12.41 9.38 -10.46
CA THR A 31 13.14 9.11 -9.20
C THR A 31 14.61 9.48 -9.33
N ILE A 32 15.26 9.09 -10.44
CA ILE A 32 16.65 9.50 -10.72
C ILE A 32 16.75 11.03 -10.81
N ALA A 33 15.82 11.69 -11.51
CA ALA A 33 15.81 13.15 -11.61
C ALA A 33 15.69 13.81 -10.22
N LEU A 34 14.83 13.30 -9.34
CA LEU A 34 14.75 13.76 -7.94
C LEU A 34 16.05 13.52 -7.17
N CYS A 35 16.70 12.37 -7.34
CA CYS A 35 17.99 12.10 -6.71
C CYS A 35 19.07 13.08 -7.18
N VAL A 36 19.07 13.46 -8.46
CA VAL A 36 19.98 14.48 -9.01
C VAL A 36 19.69 15.84 -8.37
N VAL A 37 18.42 16.25 -8.27
CA VAL A 37 18.03 17.48 -7.58
C VAL A 37 18.49 17.46 -6.12
N GLY A 38 18.30 16.34 -5.43
CA GLY A 38 18.78 16.15 -4.06
C GLY A 38 20.29 16.31 -3.93
N ALA A 39 21.05 15.67 -4.82
CA ALA A 39 22.50 15.76 -4.85
C ALA A 39 23.01 17.19 -5.09
N LEU A 40 22.26 18.01 -5.83
CA LEU A 40 22.62 19.40 -6.14
C LEU A 40 22.16 20.41 -5.08
N THR A 41 21.12 20.10 -4.32
CA THR A 41 20.48 21.04 -3.38
C THR A 41 20.77 20.76 -1.92
N THR A 42 21.29 19.57 -1.61
CA THR A 42 21.46 19.12 -0.22
C THR A 42 22.82 18.46 -0.02
N ASP A 43 23.64 19.06 0.83
CA ASP A 43 24.94 18.52 1.19
C ASP A 43 24.80 17.14 1.87
N GLY A 44 25.59 16.18 1.44
CA GLY A 44 25.55 14.82 2.00
C GLY A 44 24.31 14.01 1.60
N PHE A 45 23.49 14.47 0.65
CA PHE A 45 22.31 13.73 0.18
C PHE A 45 22.65 12.31 -0.31
N LEU A 46 23.75 12.17 -1.06
CA LEU A 46 24.26 10.87 -1.54
C LEU A 46 25.13 10.13 -0.52
N SER A 47 25.18 10.58 0.74
CA SER A 47 25.90 9.85 1.79
C SER A 47 25.25 8.49 2.03
N LEU A 48 26.05 7.48 2.35
CA LEU A 48 25.56 6.13 2.64
C LEU A 48 24.53 6.12 3.77
N ASN A 49 24.68 7.01 4.76
CA ASN A 49 23.74 7.17 5.86
C ASN A 49 22.39 7.68 5.36
N ASN A 50 22.36 8.76 4.56
CA ASN A 50 21.10 9.28 4.05
C ASN A 50 20.43 8.33 3.07
N LEU A 51 21.19 7.70 2.17
CA LEU A 51 20.65 6.68 1.26
C LEU A 51 20.04 5.50 2.03
N SER A 52 20.70 5.06 3.11
CA SER A 52 20.16 4.00 3.98
C SER A 52 18.89 4.45 4.70
N SER A 53 18.80 5.71 5.14
CA SER A 53 17.60 6.26 5.76
C SER A 53 16.43 6.39 4.77
N ILE A 54 16.70 6.83 3.54
CA ILE A 54 15.70 6.87 2.45
C ILE A 54 15.14 5.47 2.24
N LEU A 55 16.02 4.47 2.08
CA LEU A 55 15.59 3.10 1.82
C LEU A 55 14.79 2.52 3.00
N GLN A 56 15.17 2.80 4.24
CA GLN A 56 14.42 2.36 5.43
C GLN A 56 13.01 2.97 5.48
N LEU A 57 12.89 4.29 5.30
CA LEU A 57 11.58 4.97 5.25
C LEU A 57 10.71 4.47 4.08
N SER A 58 11.33 4.23 2.92
CA SER A 58 10.67 3.66 1.75
C SER A 58 10.06 2.30 2.02
N VAL A 59 10.57 1.49 2.95
CA VAL A 59 10.03 0.14 3.21
C VAL A 59 8.58 0.23 3.71
N THR A 60 8.30 1.06 4.71
CA THR A 60 6.94 1.23 5.25
C THR A 60 5.97 1.71 4.17
N PHE A 61 6.36 2.74 3.41
CA PHE A 61 5.56 3.24 2.29
C PHE A 61 5.34 2.19 1.20
N GLY A 62 6.34 1.35 0.94
CA GLY A 62 6.26 0.31 -0.06
C GLY A 62 5.33 -0.83 0.33
N ILE A 63 5.37 -1.27 1.59
CA ILE A 63 4.45 -2.30 2.09
C ILE A 63 2.99 -1.80 2.01
N LEU A 64 2.74 -0.56 2.44
CA LEU A 64 1.42 0.06 2.31
C LEU A 64 1.02 0.28 0.85
N GLY A 65 1.96 0.67 -0.01
CA GLY A 65 1.74 0.80 -1.45
C GLY A 65 1.37 -0.53 -2.12
N ILE A 66 1.99 -1.64 -1.72
CA ILE A 66 1.62 -2.99 -2.18
C ILE A 66 0.21 -3.34 -1.68
N ALA A 67 -0.11 -3.07 -0.41
CA ALA A 67 -1.44 -3.29 0.14
C ALA A 67 -2.51 -2.51 -0.64
N ALA A 68 -2.29 -1.22 -0.87
CA ALA A 68 -3.16 -0.37 -1.67
C ALA A 68 -3.28 -0.88 -3.11
N ALA A 69 -2.17 -1.25 -3.74
CA ALA A 69 -2.15 -1.78 -5.09
C ALA A 69 -2.97 -3.07 -5.24
N ILE A 70 -2.93 -3.99 -4.27
CA ILE A 70 -3.71 -5.24 -4.32
C ILE A 70 -5.22 -4.92 -4.33
N VAL A 71 -5.67 -3.97 -3.50
CA VAL A 71 -7.08 -3.56 -3.45
C VAL A 71 -7.49 -2.82 -4.72
N ILE A 72 -6.67 -1.88 -5.19
CA ILE A 72 -6.93 -1.09 -6.41
C ILE A 72 -6.98 -2.01 -7.64
N LEU A 73 -6.07 -2.98 -7.75
CA LEU A 73 -6.09 -3.97 -8.83
C LEU A 73 -7.39 -4.76 -8.89
N GLY A 74 -8.06 -4.96 -7.74
CA GLY A 74 -9.39 -5.57 -7.64
C GLY A 74 -10.56 -4.59 -7.80
N LYS A 75 -10.33 -3.36 -8.27
CA LYS A 75 -11.33 -2.28 -8.41
C LYS A 75 -11.96 -1.84 -7.07
N GLY A 76 -11.20 -1.97 -5.98
CA GLY A 76 -11.55 -1.43 -4.67
C GLY A 76 -10.70 -0.20 -4.30
N LEU A 77 -11.01 0.38 -3.14
CA LEU A 77 -10.14 1.32 -2.45
C LEU A 77 -10.16 0.96 -0.96
N ASP A 78 -9.00 1.01 -0.30
CA ASP A 78 -8.91 0.81 1.15
C ASP A 78 -8.16 1.96 1.81
N LEU A 79 -8.92 2.89 2.38
CA LEU A 79 -8.40 4.01 3.15
C LEU A 79 -8.12 3.64 4.62
N SER A 80 -8.60 2.48 5.08
CA SER A 80 -8.36 2.03 6.45
C SER A 80 -6.93 1.54 6.68
N LEU A 81 -6.15 1.28 5.62
CA LEU A 81 -4.78 0.77 5.71
C LEU A 81 -3.88 1.61 6.60
N ALA A 82 -3.99 2.94 6.53
CA ALA A 82 -3.25 3.85 7.40
C ALA A 82 -3.64 3.67 8.88
N ALA A 83 -4.95 3.60 9.17
CA ALA A 83 -5.43 3.36 10.53
C ALA A 83 -4.98 1.99 11.04
N VAL A 84 -5.07 0.93 10.23
CA VAL A 84 -4.65 -0.42 10.61
C VAL A 84 -3.15 -0.45 10.95
N ALA A 85 -2.30 0.22 10.17
CA ALA A 85 -0.87 0.30 10.46
C ALA A 85 -0.57 1.04 11.76
N ILE A 86 -1.17 2.23 11.95
CA ILE A 86 -1.00 3.07 13.14
C ILE A 86 -1.51 2.35 14.40
N VAL A 87 -2.70 1.76 14.33
CA VAL A 87 -3.32 1.06 15.45
C VAL A 87 -2.60 -0.22 15.78
N THR A 88 -2.05 -0.92 14.77
CA THR A 88 -1.21 -2.10 15.01
C THR A 88 0.00 -1.74 15.86
N ALA A 89 0.67 -0.65 15.52
CA ALA A 89 1.78 -0.10 16.29
C ALA A 89 1.35 0.25 17.73
N GLN A 90 0.32 1.09 17.87
CA GLN A 90 -0.12 1.63 19.16
C GLN A 90 -0.65 0.54 20.11
N VAL A 91 -1.54 -0.32 19.63
CA VAL A 91 -2.18 -1.36 20.47
C VAL A 91 -1.17 -2.41 20.90
N THR A 92 -0.20 -2.77 20.03
CA THR A 92 0.83 -3.73 20.42
C THR A 92 1.67 -3.21 21.58
N LEU A 93 2.12 -1.95 21.48
CA LEU A 93 2.93 -1.34 22.54
C LEU A 93 2.13 -1.12 23.83
N GLU A 94 0.86 -0.73 23.73
CA GLU A 94 -0.02 -0.61 24.91
C GLU A 94 -0.25 -1.99 25.58
N LEU A 95 -0.46 -3.06 24.81
CA LEU A 95 -0.58 -4.41 25.37
C LEU A 95 0.71 -4.86 26.07
N MET A 96 1.87 -4.58 25.48
CA MET A 96 3.17 -4.86 26.10
C MET A 96 3.38 -4.04 27.37
N ARG A 97 2.94 -2.78 27.40
CA ARG A 97 2.93 -1.92 28.59
C ARG A 97 2.07 -2.50 29.71
N ARG A 98 0.95 -3.15 29.38
CA ARG A 98 0.08 -3.88 30.32
C ARG A 98 0.59 -5.29 30.67
N ASP A 99 1.89 -5.53 30.56
CA ASP A 99 2.58 -6.79 30.89
C ASP A 99 2.14 -8.01 30.06
N LEU A 100 1.48 -7.84 28.91
CA LEU A 100 1.29 -8.95 27.99
C LEU A 100 2.61 -9.27 27.28
N SER A 101 2.93 -10.57 27.20
CA SER A 101 4.08 -11.03 26.41
C SER A 101 3.95 -10.57 24.95
N GLU A 102 5.04 -10.09 24.38
CA GLU A 102 5.13 -9.57 23.01
C GLU A 102 4.44 -10.48 21.97
N GLY A 103 4.71 -11.78 21.99
CA GLY A 103 4.09 -12.72 21.04
C GLY A 103 2.57 -12.80 21.13
N ARG A 104 1.99 -12.62 22.33
CA ARG A 104 0.53 -12.55 22.51
C ARG A 104 -0.04 -11.23 22.03
N ALA A 105 0.67 -10.12 22.28
CA ALA A 105 0.28 -8.81 21.77
C ALA A 105 0.22 -8.82 20.23
N ILE A 106 1.29 -9.32 19.59
CA ILE A 106 1.36 -9.46 18.12
C ILE A 106 0.20 -10.30 17.58
N LEU A 107 -0.05 -11.46 18.19
CA LEU A 107 -1.13 -12.36 17.76
C LEU A 107 -2.51 -11.69 17.83
N LEU A 108 -2.83 -11.03 18.95
CA LEU A 108 -4.13 -10.36 19.13
C LEU A 108 -4.33 -9.23 18.11
N VAL A 109 -3.28 -8.46 17.86
CA VAL A 109 -3.34 -7.33 16.93
C VAL A 109 -3.41 -7.78 15.47
N VAL A 110 -2.71 -8.86 15.10
CA VAL A 110 -2.85 -9.48 13.76
C VAL A 110 -4.25 -10.02 13.56
N LEU A 111 -4.86 -10.66 14.57
CA LEU A 111 -6.25 -11.09 14.52
C LEU A 111 -7.21 -9.92 14.39
N PHE A 112 -6.94 -8.80 15.06
CA PHE A 112 -7.74 -7.58 14.94
C PHE A 112 -7.67 -6.99 13.52
N ALA A 113 -6.48 -6.91 12.93
CA ALA A 113 -6.31 -6.50 11.53
C ALA A 113 -7.02 -7.44 10.55
N LEU A 114 -6.97 -8.76 10.78
CA LEU A 114 -7.71 -9.75 10.02
C LEU A 114 -9.23 -9.48 10.08
N VAL A 115 -9.77 -9.19 11.26
CA VAL A 115 -11.19 -8.85 11.45
C VAL A 115 -11.54 -7.58 10.69
N ILE A 116 -10.71 -6.54 10.74
CA ILE A 116 -10.94 -5.29 9.98
C ILE A 116 -11.01 -5.58 8.48
N GLY A 117 -10.05 -6.34 7.95
CA GLY A 117 -10.04 -6.74 6.54
C GLY A 117 -11.26 -7.57 6.14
N LEU A 118 -11.70 -8.48 7.02
CA LEU A 118 -12.93 -9.26 6.81
C LEU A 118 -14.18 -8.38 6.80
N VAL A 119 -14.30 -7.43 7.73
CA VAL A 119 -15.44 -6.50 7.83
C VAL A 119 -15.50 -5.61 6.60
N ASN A 120 -14.40 -4.94 6.25
CA ASN A 120 -14.34 -4.09 5.07
C ASN A 120 -14.65 -4.90 3.81
N GLY A 121 -13.98 -6.04 3.65
CA GLY A 121 -14.21 -6.94 2.52
C GLY A 121 -15.66 -7.39 2.42
N PHE A 122 -16.28 -7.80 3.54
CA PHE A 122 -17.65 -8.26 3.57
C PHE A 122 -18.64 -7.14 3.22
N VAL A 123 -18.49 -5.98 3.84
CA VAL A 123 -19.37 -4.82 3.60
C VAL A 123 -19.28 -4.36 2.16
N VAL A 124 -18.08 -4.31 1.58
CA VAL A 124 -17.91 -3.92 0.18
C VAL A 124 -18.42 -5.00 -0.78
N ALA A 125 -18.08 -6.27 -0.56
CA ALA A 125 -18.38 -7.34 -1.51
C ALA A 125 -19.81 -7.90 -1.45
N PHE A 126 -20.46 -7.87 -0.27
CA PHE A 126 -21.77 -8.48 -0.06
C PHE A 126 -22.86 -7.48 0.30
N VAL A 127 -22.53 -6.41 1.04
CA VAL A 127 -23.48 -5.33 1.34
C VAL A 127 -23.47 -4.28 0.22
N GLU A 128 -22.46 -4.29 -0.64
CA GLU A 128 -22.34 -3.43 -1.83
C GLU A 128 -22.28 -1.93 -1.48
N VAL A 129 -21.79 -1.61 -0.29
CA VAL A 129 -21.50 -0.22 0.11
C VAL A 129 -20.23 0.24 -0.62
N PRO A 130 -20.19 1.49 -1.15
CA PRO A 130 -19.00 1.97 -1.85
C PRO A 130 -17.75 1.94 -0.96
N ALA A 131 -16.70 1.31 -1.48
CA ALA A 131 -15.45 1.03 -0.76
C ALA A 131 -14.79 2.24 -0.08
N LEU A 132 -14.83 3.40 -0.75
CA LEU A 132 -14.29 4.65 -0.21
C LEU A 132 -14.94 5.00 1.14
N PHE A 133 -16.27 4.96 1.21
CA PHE A 133 -17.00 5.31 2.43
C PHE A 133 -16.84 4.25 3.50
N THR A 134 -16.91 2.96 3.15
CA THR A 134 -16.71 1.86 4.09
C THR A 134 -15.35 1.95 4.75
N THR A 135 -14.28 2.05 3.98
CA THR A 135 -12.93 1.96 4.52
C THR A 135 -12.48 3.23 5.22
N LEU A 136 -12.93 4.40 4.79
CA LEU A 136 -12.72 5.65 5.52
C LEU A 136 -13.45 5.63 6.86
N ALA A 137 -14.73 5.20 6.88
CA ALA A 137 -15.50 5.09 8.12
C ALA A 137 -14.89 4.07 9.09
N THR A 138 -14.51 2.88 8.61
CA THR A 138 -13.83 1.87 9.43
C THR A 138 -12.50 2.39 9.96
N GLY A 139 -11.70 3.06 9.14
CA GLY A 139 -10.42 3.65 9.57
C GLY A 139 -10.61 4.65 10.72
N GLN A 140 -11.58 5.56 10.58
CA GLN A 140 -11.91 6.55 11.61
C GLN A 140 -12.45 5.90 12.89
N LEU A 141 -13.34 4.90 12.77
CA LEU A 141 -13.89 4.15 13.90
C LEU A 141 -12.81 3.40 14.68
N VAL A 142 -11.89 2.74 13.96
CA VAL A 142 -10.80 1.97 14.58
C VAL A 142 -9.81 2.91 15.27
N LEU A 143 -9.37 3.97 14.59
CA LEU A 143 -8.40 4.90 15.14
C LEU A 143 -8.97 5.66 16.34
N GLY A 144 -10.16 6.26 16.20
CA GLY A 144 -10.82 6.98 17.28
C GLY A 144 -11.25 6.07 18.44
N GLY A 145 -11.73 4.87 18.12
CA GLY A 145 -12.13 3.87 19.13
C GLY A 145 -10.95 3.41 19.97
N VAL A 146 -9.81 3.11 19.34
CA VAL A 146 -8.58 2.72 20.06
C VAL A 146 -8.04 3.88 20.89
N LEU A 147 -8.02 5.09 20.34
CA LEU A 147 -7.57 6.28 21.07
C LEU A 147 -8.38 6.52 22.35
N VAL A 148 -9.71 6.41 22.30
CA VAL A 148 -10.59 6.71 23.45
C VAL A 148 -10.69 5.55 24.43
N LEU A 149 -10.70 4.31 23.96
CA LEU A 149 -11.01 3.14 24.80
C LEU A 149 -9.77 2.42 25.31
N PHE A 150 -8.62 2.60 24.67
CA PHE A 150 -7.47 1.72 24.86
C PHE A 150 -6.18 2.46 25.18
N LEU A 151 -5.92 3.61 24.57
CA LEU A 151 -4.68 4.36 24.76
C LEU A 151 -4.79 5.31 25.95
N GLU A 152 -3.73 5.37 26.75
CA GLU A 152 -3.62 6.23 27.94
C GLU A 152 -2.49 7.25 27.82
N GLU A 153 -1.50 6.97 26.96
CA GLU A 153 -0.32 7.81 26.78
C GLU A 153 -0.32 8.52 25.42
N ASN A 154 0.42 9.62 25.34
CA ASN A 154 0.60 10.36 24.08
C ASN A 154 1.66 9.70 23.17
N ILE A 155 2.62 8.99 23.77
CA ILE A 155 3.74 8.37 23.07
C ILE A 155 3.99 7.00 23.68
N TYR A 156 4.13 6.00 22.82
CA TYR A 156 4.52 4.64 23.19
C TYR A 156 5.89 4.34 22.61
N SER A 157 6.84 3.92 23.45
CA SER A 157 8.18 3.53 23.02
C SER A 157 8.30 2.01 22.92
N LEU A 158 9.05 1.54 21.93
CA LEU A 158 9.35 0.13 21.77
C LEU A 158 10.32 -0.32 22.89
N PRO A 159 9.98 -1.35 23.69
CA PRO A 159 10.88 -1.81 24.74
C PRO A 159 12.20 -2.36 24.20
N GLU A 160 13.30 -2.12 24.93
CA GLU A 160 14.61 -2.67 24.58
C GLU A 160 14.57 -4.20 24.52
N GLY A 161 15.19 -4.79 23.50
CA GLY A 161 15.22 -6.24 23.31
C GLY A 161 13.95 -6.86 22.72
N SER A 162 12.97 -6.04 22.30
CA SER A 162 11.79 -6.50 21.56
C SER A 162 12.17 -7.25 20.28
N ALA A 163 11.45 -8.34 19.99
CA ALA A 163 11.58 -9.07 18.73
C ALA A 163 11.15 -8.24 17.51
N ILE A 164 10.25 -7.27 17.69
CA ILE A 164 9.84 -6.33 16.64
C ILE A 164 11.03 -5.47 16.19
N ALA A 165 11.88 -5.01 17.11
CA ALA A 165 13.06 -4.18 16.78
C ALA A 165 14.02 -4.88 15.79
N VAL A 166 14.10 -6.22 15.87
CA VAL A 166 14.95 -7.05 15.00
C VAL A 166 14.58 -6.93 13.52
N LEU A 167 13.34 -6.53 13.19
CA LEU A 167 12.89 -6.38 11.81
C LEU A 167 13.73 -5.36 11.04
N THR A 168 14.11 -4.26 11.67
CA THR A 168 14.86 -3.17 11.02
C THR A 168 16.25 -2.96 11.61
N ASP A 169 16.50 -3.42 12.84
CA ASP A 169 17.76 -3.19 13.54
C ASP A 169 18.96 -3.87 12.87
N GLY A 170 19.98 -3.06 12.61
CA GLY A 170 21.27 -3.49 12.10
C GLY A 170 21.32 -3.64 10.57
N SER A 171 22.43 -4.21 10.11
CA SER A 171 22.69 -4.45 8.70
C SER A 171 23.26 -5.85 8.46
N ILE A 172 23.05 -6.36 7.25
CA ILE A 172 23.63 -7.62 6.77
C ILE A 172 24.39 -7.28 5.50
N LEU A 173 25.70 -7.54 5.49
CA LEU A 173 26.59 -7.23 4.35
C LEU A 173 26.52 -5.75 3.90
N GLY A 174 26.28 -4.83 4.84
CA GLY A 174 26.15 -3.39 4.56
C GLY A 174 24.77 -2.94 4.08
N VAL A 175 23.81 -3.85 3.94
CA VAL A 175 22.41 -3.53 3.60
C VAL A 175 21.57 -3.48 4.89
N PRO A 176 20.81 -2.40 5.17
CA PRO A 176 19.95 -2.34 6.33
C PRO A 176 18.91 -3.47 6.33
N ARG A 177 18.64 -4.08 7.50
CA ARG A 177 17.69 -5.20 7.58
C ARG A 177 16.29 -4.84 7.11
N ALA A 178 15.86 -3.59 7.37
CA ALA A 178 14.58 -3.08 6.87
C ALA A 178 14.41 -3.27 5.35
N VAL A 179 15.48 -3.02 4.59
CA VAL A 179 15.47 -3.15 3.12
C VAL A 179 15.30 -4.61 2.71
N LEU A 180 15.91 -5.54 3.43
CA LEU A 180 15.75 -6.98 3.17
C LEU A 180 14.34 -7.45 3.49
N VAL A 181 13.75 -6.97 4.60
CA VAL A 181 12.36 -7.22 4.96
C VAL A 181 11.42 -6.66 3.88
N GLY A 182 11.62 -5.41 3.46
CA GLY A 182 10.86 -4.79 2.38
C GLY A 182 10.98 -5.54 1.06
N ALA A 183 12.19 -5.95 0.68
CA ALA A 183 12.44 -6.75 -0.51
C ALA A 183 11.75 -8.11 -0.45
N LEU A 184 11.71 -8.76 0.71
CA LEU A 184 10.98 -10.01 0.91
C LEU A 184 9.47 -9.81 0.74
N VAL A 185 8.88 -8.79 1.39
CA VAL A 185 7.45 -8.50 1.24
C VAL A 185 7.12 -8.14 -0.21
N PHE A 186 7.97 -7.35 -0.85
CA PHE A 186 7.85 -7.02 -2.28
C PHE A 186 7.86 -8.27 -3.15
N LEU A 187 8.82 -9.16 -2.94
CA LEU A 187 8.94 -10.42 -3.68
C LEU A 187 7.69 -11.28 -3.50
N LEU A 188 7.21 -11.44 -2.26
CA LEU A 188 6.01 -12.21 -1.96
C LEU A 188 4.77 -11.59 -2.61
N GLY A 189 4.59 -10.27 -2.53
CA GLY A 189 3.49 -9.56 -3.18
C GLY A 189 3.54 -9.70 -4.71
N TRP A 190 4.72 -9.52 -5.30
CA TRP A 190 4.94 -9.67 -6.74
C TRP A 190 4.66 -11.09 -7.22
N LEU A 191 5.13 -12.11 -6.49
CA LEU A 191 4.82 -13.50 -6.78
C LEU A 191 3.31 -13.79 -6.65
N PHE A 192 2.68 -13.28 -5.59
CA PHE A 192 1.25 -13.42 -5.37
C PHE A 192 0.43 -12.85 -6.53
N ILE A 193 0.66 -11.60 -6.92
CA ILE A 193 -0.14 -10.93 -7.96
C ILE A 193 0.20 -11.40 -9.38
N SER A 194 1.47 -11.68 -9.67
CA SER A 194 1.91 -11.99 -11.05
C SER A 194 1.78 -13.47 -11.41
N TYR A 195 1.98 -14.38 -10.44
CA TYR A 195 2.15 -15.81 -10.74
C TYR A 195 1.05 -16.70 -10.16
N THR A 196 0.29 -16.28 -9.14
CA THR A 196 -0.78 -17.12 -8.59
C THR A 196 -2.09 -17.02 -9.40
N SER A 197 -2.89 -18.08 -9.35
CA SER A 197 -4.24 -18.08 -9.94
C SER A 197 -5.14 -17.01 -9.32
N VAL A 198 -5.02 -16.81 -8.00
CA VAL A 198 -5.75 -15.77 -7.27
C VAL A 198 -5.39 -14.39 -7.80
N GLY A 199 -4.10 -14.08 -7.97
CA GLY A 199 -3.63 -12.80 -8.52
C GLY A 199 -4.18 -12.51 -9.93
N ARG A 200 -4.21 -13.53 -10.80
CA ARG A 200 -4.82 -13.42 -12.14
C ARG A 200 -6.33 -13.15 -12.06
N LEU A 201 -7.04 -13.81 -11.15
CA LEU A 201 -8.48 -13.60 -10.96
C LEU A 201 -8.79 -12.22 -10.35
N ILE A 202 -7.96 -11.71 -9.43
CA ILE A 202 -8.09 -10.34 -8.90
C ILE A 202 -7.97 -9.32 -10.03
N ARG A 203 -6.98 -9.49 -10.93
CA ARG A 203 -6.81 -8.61 -12.10
C ARG A 203 -7.99 -8.71 -13.06
N ALA A 204 -8.47 -9.92 -13.36
CA ALA A 204 -9.63 -10.11 -14.23
C ALA A 204 -10.90 -9.48 -13.64
N MET A 205 -11.13 -9.66 -12.33
CA MET A 205 -12.23 -9.02 -11.60
C MET A 205 -12.15 -7.50 -11.65
N GLY A 206 -10.94 -6.94 -11.51
CA GLY A 206 -10.75 -5.50 -11.55
C GLY A 206 -10.88 -4.87 -12.94
N ASP A 207 -10.51 -5.61 -14.00
CA ASP A 207 -10.66 -5.17 -15.38
C ASP A 207 -12.14 -5.12 -15.79
N ASN A 208 -12.88 -6.21 -15.58
CA ASN A 208 -14.32 -6.25 -15.80
C ASN A 208 -15.00 -7.23 -14.82
N PHE A 209 -15.70 -6.66 -13.84
CA PHE A 209 -16.35 -7.41 -12.76
C PHE A 209 -17.40 -8.38 -13.27
N ASP A 210 -18.28 -7.94 -14.18
CA ASP A 210 -19.38 -8.75 -14.72
C ASP A 210 -18.89 -9.86 -15.63
N THR A 211 -17.88 -9.58 -16.45
CA THR A 211 -17.25 -10.60 -17.31
C THR A 211 -16.54 -11.65 -16.47
N ALA A 212 -15.79 -11.26 -15.44
CA ALA A 212 -15.13 -12.20 -14.54
C ALA A 212 -16.16 -13.10 -13.83
N ARG A 213 -17.27 -12.51 -13.37
CA ARG A 213 -18.38 -13.23 -12.75
C ARG A 213 -19.06 -14.21 -13.72
N ALA A 214 -19.34 -13.78 -14.96
CA ALA A 214 -19.94 -14.62 -15.99
C ALA A 214 -19.04 -15.80 -16.40
N MET A 215 -17.72 -15.62 -16.31
CA MET A 215 -16.72 -16.68 -16.54
C MET A 215 -16.51 -17.60 -15.31
N GLY A 216 -17.29 -17.44 -14.24
CA GLY A 216 -17.27 -18.30 -13.06
C GLY A 216 -16.22 -17.94 -12.00
N ALA A 217 -15.59 -16.76 -12.07
CA ALA A 217 -14.70 -16.31 -11.01
C ALA A 217 -15.50 -16.03 -9.71
N PRO A 218 -15.01 -16.44 -8.53
CA PRO A 218 -15.64 -16.14 -7.25
C PRO A 218 -15.35 -14.68 -6.85
N VAL A 219 -15.91 -13.71 -7.59
CA VAL A 219 -15.60 -12.27 -7.48
C VAL A 219 -15.82 -11.74 -6.06
N ARG A 220 -16.92 -12.09 -5.39
CA ARG A 220 -17.20 -11.61 -4.02
C ARG A 220 -16.17 -12.14 -3.01
N PRO A 221 -15.88 -13.46 -2.90
CA PRO A 221 -14.79 -13.95 -2.06
C PRO A 221 -13.42 -13.37 -2.40
N LEU A 222 -13.11 -13.17 -3.68
CA LEU A 222 -11.85 -12.55 -4.10
C LEU A 222 -11.74 -11.09 -3.63
N GLN A 223 -12.84 -10.35 -3.69
CA GLN A 223 -12.90 -8.99 -3.18
C GLN A 223 -12.70 -8.97 -1.65
N VAL A 224 -13.30 -9.89 -0.88
CA VAL A 224 -12.99 -9.99 0.57
C VAL A 224 -11.49 -10.28 0.79
N LEU A 225 -10.93 -11.19 0.00
CA LEU A 225 -9.53 -11.57 0.13
C LEU A 225 -8.57 -10.39 -0.11
N THR A 226 -8.87 -9.49 -1.05
CA THR A 226 -8.00 -8.32 -1.29
C THR A 226 -7.92 -7.42 -0.05
N TYR A 227 -9.05 -7.14 0.61
CA TYR A 227 -9.09 -6.35 1.85
C TYR A 227 -8.40 -7.06 3.02
N VAL A 228 -8.56 -8.38 3.15
CA VAL A 228 -7.87 -9.17 4.18
C VAL A 228 -6.36 -9.12 4.00
N VAL A 229 -5.86 -9.40 2.78
CA VAL A 229 -4.43 -9.37 2.50
C VAL A 229 -3.86 -7.96 2.72
N ALA A 230 -4.60 -6.93 2.31
CA ALA A 230 -4.18 -5.55 2.49
C ALA A 230 -4.12 -5.15 3.97
N ALA A 231 -5.12 -5.52 4.78
CA ALA A 231 -5.11 -5.26 6.22
C ALA A 231 -3.94 -5.97 6.94
N LEU A 232 -3.61 -7.21 6.56
CA LEU A 232 -2.46 -7.92 7.12
C LEU A 232 -1.13 -7.27 6.71
N LEU A 233 -0.99 -6.82 5.46
CA LEU A 233 0.17 -6.06 5.01
C LEU A 233 0.27 -4.70 5.74
N ALA A 234 -0.85 -4.02 5.97
CA ALA A 234 -0.88 -2.78 6.74
C ALA A 234 -0.47 -3.00 8.20
N ALA A 235 -0.93 -4.07 8.85
CA ALA A 235 -0.48 -4.45 10.18
C ALA A 235 1.03 -4.71 10.21
N PHE A 236 1.55 -5.43 9.21
CA PHE A 236 2.99 -5.65 9.07
C PHE A 236 3.77 -4.35 8.85
N ALA A 237 3.25 -3.43 8.03
CA ALA A 237 3.84 -2.09 7.86
C ALA A 237 3.88 -1.31 9.19
N GLY A 238 2.85 -1.44 10.02
CA GLY A 238 2.82 -0.87 11.38
C GLY A 238 3.97 -1.37 12.25
N TYR A 239 4.28 -2.67 12.23
CA TYR A 239 5.45 -3.21 12.94
C TYR A 239 6.78 -2.70 12.39
N VAL A 240 6.92 -2.61 11.06
CA VAL A 240 8.13 -2.04 10.44
C VAL A 240 8.29 -0.55 10.79
N MET A 241 7.19 0.20 10.86
CA MET A 241 7.18 1.61 11.25
C MET A 241 7.73 1.78 12.68
N ILE A 242 7.19 1.08 13.68
CA ILE A 242 7.68 1.19 15.07
C ILE A 242 9.07 0.61 15.27
N SER A 243 9.45 -0.39 14.47
CA SER A 243 10.82 -0.90 14.48
C SER A 243 11.80 0.14 13.97
N THR A 244 11.41 0.96 12.98
CA THR A 244 12.26 2.02 12.41
C THR A 244 12.32 3.25 13.32
N GLU A 245 11.19 3.65 13.89
CA GLU A 245 11.05 4.89 14.66
C GLU A 245 11.23 4.70 16.17
N ASN A 246 11.32 3.45 16.64
CA ASN A 246 11.40 3.03 18.05
C ASN A 246 10.27 3.56 18.96
N SER A 247 9.25 4.18 18.36
CA SER A 247 8.10 4.74 19.08
C SER A 247 6.95 4.97 18.11
N VAL A 248 5.78 5.27 18.67
CA VAL A 248 4.62 5.75 17.93
C VAL A 248 3.87 6.77 18.78
N GLU A 249 3.45 7.85 18.16
CA GLU A 249 2.58 8.84 18.78
C GLU A 249 1.12 8.41 18.66
N THR A 250 0.29 8.84 19.62
CA THR A 250 -1.17 8.64 19.59
C THR A 250 -1.94 9.80 19.00
N THR A 251 -1.23 10.88 18.68
CA THR A 251 -1.74 11.99 17.89
C THR A 251 -2.16 11.44 16.51
N GLY A 252 -3.43 11.61 16.15
CA GLY A 252 -3.98 11.15 14.85
C GLY A 252 -3.39 11.86 13.63
N THR A 253 -2.33 12.65 13.80
CA THR A 253 -1.66 13.47 12.78
C THR A 253 -1.02 12.62 11.68
N ALA A 254 -0.67 11.37 11.96
CA ALA A 254 -0.09 10.46 10.97
C ALA A 254 -1.13 9.83 10.03
N PHE A 255 -2.43 9.89 10.33
CA PHE A 255 -3.45 9.17 9.57
C PHE A 255 -3.59 9.68 8.13
N ASP A 256 -3.87 10.97 7.95
CA ASP A 256 -4.08 11.56 6.62
C ASP A 256 -2.83 11.44 5.73
N PRO A 257 -1.62 11.82 6.19
CA PRO A 257 -0.42 11.73 5.35
C PRO A 257 -0.09 10.29 4.93
N LEU A 258 -0.25 9.32 5.82
CA LEU A 258 0.08 7.92 5.54
C LEU A 258 -0.93 7.28 4.57
N LEU A 259 -2.21 7.63 4.71
CA LEU A 259 -3.29 7.24 3.79
C LEU A 259 -3.01 7.73 2.38
N PHE A 260 -2.74 9.02 2.21
CA PHE A 260 -2.45 9.59 0.90
C PHE A 260 -1.15 9.02 0.32
N THR A 261 -0.14 8.80 1.14
CA THR A 261 1.14 8.21 0.73
C THR A 261 0.95 6.80 0.15
N ALA A 262 0.18 5.93 0.82
CA ALA A 262 -0.08 4.57 0.33
C ALA A 262 -0.73 4.54 -1.06
N VAL A 263 -1.77 5.37 -1.26
CA VAL A 263 -2.46 5.48 -2.56
C VAL A 263 -1.53 6.11 -3.60
N THR A 264 -0.79 7.16 -3.24
CA THR A 264 0.15 7.85 -4.12
C THR A 264 1.23 6.91 -4.64
N VAL A 265 1.81 6.07 -3.77
CA VAL A 265 2.80 5.07 -4.14
C VAL A 265 2.23 4.09 -5.19
N ALA A 266 1.00 3.61 -5.00
CA ALA A 266 0.36 2.69 -5.93
C ALA A 266 0.04 3.36 -7.29
N VAL A 267 -0.57 4.55 -7.26
CA VAL A 267 -1.03 5.26 -8.47
C VAL A 267 0.14 5.81 -9.29
N ILE A 268 1.13 6.45 -8.63
CA ILE A 268 2.38 6.85 -9.31
C ILE A 268 3.08 5.61 -9.87
N GLY A 269 3.06 4.50 -9.14
CA GLY A 269 3.57 3.23 -9.60
C GLY A 269 2.82 2.62 -10.81
N GLY A 270 1.83 3.31 -11.37
CA GLY A 270 1.11 2.90 -12.57
C GLY A 270 0.00 1.89 -12.32
N VAL A 271 -0.48 1.77 -11.08
CA VAL A 271 -1.71 1.03 -10.78
C VAL A 271 -2.90 1.93 -11.06
N SER A 272 -3.72 1.56 -12.04
CA SER A 272 -4.87 2.38 -12.44
C SER A 272 -6.00 2.28 -11.42
N LEU A 273 -6.58 3.43 -11.05
CA LEU A 273 -7.73 3.48 -10.14
C LEU A 273 -9.00 2.86 -10.73
N SER A 274 -9.02 2.62 -12.05
CA SER A 274 -10.11 1.90 -12.71
C SER A 274 -10.07 0.38 -12.48
N GLY A 275 -8.96 -0.17 -12.00
CA GLY A 275 -8.78 -1.59 -11.70
C GLY A 275 -8.12 -2.41 -12.81
N GLY A 276 -7.70 -3.63 -12.48
CA GLY A 276 -7.16 -4.64 -13.42
C GLY A 276 -5.76 -4.39 -14.00
N LYS A 277 -5.35 -3.12 -14.10
CA LYS A 277 -4.11 -2.68 -14.78
C LYS A 277 -3.06 -2.16 -13.80
N GLY A 278 -1.80 -2.47 -14.07
CA GLY A 278 -0.65 -2.03 -13.27
C GLY A 278 0.24 -3.17 -12.80
N THR A 279 1.45 -2.86 -12.33
CA THR A 279 2.43 -3.87 -11.88
C THR A 279 3.02 -3.51 -10.54
N LEU A 280 3.34 -4.51 -9.72
CA LEU A 280 4.03 -4.25 -8.45
C LEU A 280 5.46 -3.72 -8.68
N LEU A 281 6.12 -4.06 -9.79
CA LEU A 281 7.40 -3.43 -10.17
C LEU A 281 7.28 -1.90 -10.30
N GLY A 282 6.17 -1.41 -10.86
CA GLY A 282 5.88 0.02 -10.88
C GLY A 282 5.63 0.60 -9.48
N VAL A 283 4.92 -0.13 -8.61
CA VAL A 283 4.74 0.25 -7.18
C VAL A 283 6.07 0.38 -6.44
N LEU A 284 7.06 -0.49 -6.74
CA LEU A 284 8.41 -0.34 -6.20
C LEU A 284 9.07 0.97 -6.66
N ALA A 285 8.93 1.33 -7.94
CA ALA A 285 9.42 2.60 -8.45
C ALA A 285 8.71 3.79 -7.77
N GLY A 286 7.39 3.73 -7.61
CA GLY A 286 6.60 4.73 -6.87
C GLY A 286 7.02 4.86 -5.41
N THR A 287 7.37 3.73 -4.77
CA THR A 287 7.85 3.69 -3.39
C THR A 287 9.16 4.44 -3.21
N LEU A 288 10.11 4.21 -4.13
CA LEU A 288 11.40 4.91 -4.13
C LEU A 288 11.20 6.40 -4.44
N PHE A 289 10.36 6.72 -5.42
CA PHE A 289 10.01 8.10 -5.74
C PHE A 289 9.49 8.86 -4.53
N VAL A 290 8.46 8.32 -3.87
CA VAL A 290 7.83 8.97 -2.71
C VAL A 290 8.77 9.00 -1.51
N GLY A 291 9.58 7.97 -1.29
CA GLY A 291 10.57 7.97 -0.21
C GLY A 291 11.67 9.02 -0.39
N VAL A 292 12.21 9.16 -1.61
CA VAL A 292 13.18 10.20 -1.96
C VAL A 292 12.55 11.59 -1.80
N LEU A 293 11.34 11.78 -2.34
CA LEU A 293 10.62 13.05 -2.21
C LEU A 293 10.40 13.42 -0.74
N ASN A 294 9.93 12.47 0.07
CA ASN A 294 9.69 12.69 1.49
C ASN A 294 10.97 13.07 2.23
N ASN A 295 12.08 12.37 1.97
CA ASN A 295 13.37 12.68 2.56
C ASN A 295 13.87 14.07 2.16
N LEU A 296 13.73 14.47 0.88
CA LEU A 296 14.10 15.81 0.44
C LEU A 296 13.30 16.90 1.13
N LEU A 297 11.98 16.73 1.25
CA LEU A 297 11.14 17.72 1.92
C LEU A 297 11.55 17.88 3.40
N VAL A 298 11.88 16.79 4.06
CA VAL A 298 12.37 16.80 5.45
C VAL A 298 13.75 17.45 5.56
N LEU A 299 14.71 17.12 4.67
CA LEU A 299 16.05 17.69 4.70
C LEU A 299 16.06 19.21 4.42
N HIS A 300 15.14 19.69 3.59
CA HIS A 300 14.92 21.12 3.36
C HIS A 300 14.11 21.80 4.49
N SER A 301 13.80 21.07 5.57
CA SER A 301 13.06 21.58 6.74
C SER A 301 11.69 22.17 6.38
N PHE A 302 11.03 21.64 5.35
CA PHE A 302 9.68 22.06 5.00
C PHE A 302 8.69 21.66 6.10
N SER A 303 7.79 22.58 6.44
CA SER A 303 6.72 22.34 7.41
C SER A 303 5.82 21.17 6.97
N THR A 304 5.20 20.48 7.93
CA THR A 304 4.25 19.38 7.66
C THR A 304 3.13 19.81 6.72
N ALA A 305 2.59 21.02 6.92
CA ALA A 305 1.58 21.59 6.03
C ALA A 305 2.09 21.75 4.58
N THR A 306 3.35 22.16 4.39
CA THR A 306 3.95 22.24 3.04
C THR A 306 4.16 20.85 2.45
N GLN A 307 4.56 19.87 3.26
CA GLN A 307 4.68 18.48 2.80
C GLN A 307 3.32 17.94 2.34
N ASP A 308 2.24 18.24 3.05
CA ASP A 308 0.89 17.80 2.69
C ASP A 308 0.37 18.48 1.42
N ILE A 309 0.69 19.76 1.21
CA ILE A 309 0.43 20.44 -0.07
C ILE A 309 1.12 19.69 -1.22
N VAL A 310 2.40 19.34 -1.06
CA VAL A 310 3.17 18.63 -2.10
C VAL A 310 2.60 17.23 -2.34
N ARG A 311 2.33 16.46 -1.28
CA ARG A 311 1.73 15.12 -1.38
C ARG A 311 0.35 15.15 -2.05
N GLY A 312 -0.50 16.10 -1.67
CA GLY A 312 -1.82 16.29 -2.24
C GLY A 312 -1.78 16.69 -3.71
N ALA A 313 -0.92 17.65 -4.06
CA ALA A 313 -0.73 18.07 -5.45
C ALA A 313 -0.18 16.93 -6.32
N LEU A 314 0.77 16.16 -5.77
CA LEU A 314 1.35 14.99 -6.43
C LEU A 314 0.31 13.91 -6.69
N LEU A 315 -0.49 13.55 -5.68
CA LEU A 315 -1.56 12.57 -5.83
C LEU A 315 -2.59 13.03 -6.86
N LEU A 316 -3.02 14.29 -6.79
CA LEU A 316 -3.97 14.86 -7.75
C LEU A 316 -3.42 14.80 -9.17
N ALA A 317 -2.15 15.16 -9.38
CA ALA A 317 -1.49 15.07 -10.67
C ALA A 317 -1.42 13.62 -11.18
N ALA A 318 -1.10 12.67 -10.29
CA ALA A 318 -1.04 11.24 -10.64
C ALA A 318 -2.42 10.70 -11.05
N ILE A 319 -3.48 11.07 -10.32
CA ILE A 319 -4.86 10.67 -10.64
C ILE A 319 -5.34 11.33 -11.95
N ALA A 320 -5.07 12.62 -12.14
CA ALA A 320 -5.44 13.32 -13.36
C ALA A 320 -4.75 12.74 -14.59
N LEU A 321 -3.48 12.37 -14.46
CA LEU A 321 -2.72 11.67 -15.51
C LEU A 321 -3.32 10.28 -15.78
N ASP A 322 -3.64 9.49 -14.76
CA ASP A 322 -4.29 8.18 -14.92
C ASP A 322 -5.64 8.30 -15.65
N ALA A 323 -6.47 9.26 -15.25
CA ALA A 323 -7.76 9.52 -15.88
C ALA A 323 -7.64 9.95 -17.34
N TRP A 324 -6.59 10.69 -17.68
CA TRP A 324 -6.32 11.12 -19.06
C TRP A 324 -5.76 9.99 -19.93
N LEU A 325 -4.86 9.16 -19.38
CA LEU A 325 -4.28 8.01 -20.08
C LEU A 325 -5.25 6.84 -20.23
N HIS A 326 -6.18 6.69 -19.29
CA HIS A 326 -7.18 5.63 -19.26
C HIS A 326 -8.59 6.22 -19.13
N PRO A 327 -9.12 6.85 -20.20
CA PRO A 327 -10.49 7.35 -20.19
C PRO A 327 -11.45 6.21 -19.86
N ARG A 328 -12.48 6.49 -19.05
CA ARG A 328 -13.55 5.53 -18.83
C ARG A 328 -14.38 5.44 -20.11
N ASP A 329 -14.43 4.25 -20.72
CA ASP A 329 -15.29 3.99 -21.87
C ASP A 329 -16.77 4.02 -21.44
N GLU A 330 -17.36 5.22 -21.41
CA GLU A 330 -18.76 5.47 -21.02
C GLU A 330 -19.78 4.70 -21.88
N GLU A 331 -19.38 4.18 -23.06
CA GLU A 331 -20.25 3.35 -23.91
C GLU A 331 -20.65 2.03 -23.25
N THR A 332 -19.81 1.46 -22.37
CA THR A 332 -20.18 0.24 -21.64
C THR A 332 -21.17 0.51 -20.50
N ALA A 333 -21.09 1.68 -19.86
CA ALA A 333 -22.02 2.07 -18.79
C ALA A 333 -23.47 2.28 -19.30
N LYS A 334 -23.64 2.71 -20.55
CA LYS A 334 -24.98 2.85 -21.17
C LYS A 334 -25.63 1.52 -21.55
N THR A 335 -24.85 0.44 -21.62
CA THR A 335 -25.39 -0.88 -21.97
C THR A 335 -25.97 -1.61 -20.76
N ASP A 336 -25.58 -1.21 -19.54
CA ASP A 336 -26.13 -1.76 -18.28
C ASP A 336 -27.44 -1.08 -17.84
N GLU A 337 -27.83 0.03 -18.49
CA GLU A 337 -29.10 0.73 -18.23
C GLU A 337 -30.26 0.33 -19.18
N LEU A 338 -30.02 -0.59 -20.14
CA LEU A 338 -31.02 -1.09 -21.10
C LEU A 338 -31.33 -2.57 -20.89
#